data_AF-A0A355RYM4-F1
#
_entry.id   AF-A0A355RYM4-F1
#
_cell.length_a   1.000
_cell.length_b   1.000
_cell.length_c   1.000
_cell.angle_alpha   90.00
_cell.angle_beta   90.00
_cell.angle_gamma   90.00
#
_symmetry.space_group_name_H-M   'P 1'
#
loop_
_entity.id
_entity.type
_entity.pdbx_description
1 polymer ?
#
loop_
_entity_poly.entity_id
_entity_poly.type
_entity_poly.pdbx_seq_one_letter_code
_entity_poly.pdbx_strand_id
1 'polypeptide(L)'
;LGDAKEIYRFPMHPYTKNLLSAITLPDPDYERQRTRIVFDKLVQTETSKLRELVPGHYVYCDANEISAYQRKYQSLQSDSTDDDYRHKSRQN
;
A
#
# COMPACT_ATOMS: atom_id res chain seq x y z
N LEU A 1 1.39 -9.03 -8.08
CA LEU A 1 0.08 -9.70 -7.97
C LEU A 1 -0.13 -10.12 -6.53
N GLY A 2 -1.34 -10.08 -6.02
CA GLY A 2 -1.66 -10.58 -4.69
C GLY A 2 -3.12 -10.40 -4.35
N ASP A 3 -3.51 -10.73 -3.12
CA ASP A 3 -4.90 -10.60 -2.67
C ASP A 3 -5.36 -9.14 -2.75
N ALA A 4 -6.57 -8.92 -3.24
CA ALA A 4 -7.09 -7.58 -3.43
C ALA A 4 -7.10 -6.80 -2.11
N LYS A 5 -7.52 -7.43 -1.00
CA LYS A 5 -7.60 -6.75 0.31
C LYS A 5 -6.22 -6.31 0.78
N GLU A 6 -5.20 -7.15 0.59
CA GLU A 6 -3.82 -6.79 0.93
C GLU A 6 -3.30 -5.64 0.07
N ILE A 7 -3.61 -5.62 -1.22
CA ILE A 7 -3.19 -4.53 -2.11
C ILE A 7 -3.83 -3.21 -1.70
N TYR A 8 -5.10 -3.22 -1.30
CA TYR A 8 -5.80 -2.02 -0.81
C TYR A 8 -5.26 -1.55 0.55
N ARG A 9 -5.04 -2.47 1.50
CA ARG A 9 -4.54 -2.14 2.84
C ARG A 9 -3.07 -1.73 2.81
N PHE A 10 -2.27 -2.44 2.02
CA PHE A 10 -0.81 -2.37 2.04
C PHE A 10 -0.23 -2.21 0.62
N PRO A 11 -0.43 -1.05 -0.03
CA PRO A 11 0.12 -0.80 -1.36
C PRO A 11 1.65 -0.67 -1.30
N MET A 12 2.34 -1.77 -1.58
CA MET A 12 3.81 -1.83 -1.57
C MET A 12 4.41 -0.94 -2.65
N HIS A 13 3.91 -1.12 -3.88
CA HIS A 13 4.50 -0.52 -5.07
C HIS A 13 4.03 0.93 -5.29
N PRO A 14 4.94 1.88 -5.61
CA PRO A 14 4.58 3.29 -5.78
C PRO A 14 3.52 3.55 -6.86
N TYR A 15 3.54 2.78 -7.97
CA TYR A 15 2.50 2.86 -9.00
C TYR A 15 1.11 2.53 -8.44
N THR A 16 1.01 1.46 -7.64
CA THR A 16 -0.26 1.05 -7.02
C THR A 16 -0.72 2.07 -5.99
N LYS A 17 0.20 2.62 -5.18
CA LYS A 17 -0.12 3.70 -4.24
C LYS A 17 -0.67 4.94 -4.96
N ASN A 18 -0.06 5.34 -6.08
CA ASN A 18 -0.57 6.44 -6.90
C ASN A 18 -1.96 6.13 -7.47
N LEU A 19 -2.17 4.93 -8.02
CA LEU A 19 -3.47 4.52 -8.56
C LEU A 19 -4.58 4.57 -7.49
N LEU A 20 -4.33 4.01 -6.30
CA LEU A 20 -5.29 4.09 -5.19
C LEU A 20 -5.50 5.54 -4.72
N SER A 21 -4.46 6.37 -4.77
CA SER A 21 -4.58 7.80 -4.48
C SER A 21 -5.36 8.60 -5.53
N ALA A 22 -5.80 8.00 -6.64
CA ALA A 22 -6.70 8.66 -7.57
C ALA A 22 -8.18 8.46 -7.21
N ILE A 23 -8.52 7.53 -6.30
CA ILE A 23 -9.90 7.21 -5.92
C ILE A 23 -10.44 8.31 -5.00
N THR A 24 -11.60 8.89 -5.30
CA THR A 24 -12.27 9.89 -4.45
C THR A 24 -13.11 9.20 -3.37
N LEU A 25 -13.01 9.70 -2.14
CA LEU A 25 -13.86 9.30 -1.02
C LEU A 25 -15.14 10.14 -0.95
N PRO A 26 -16.22 9.62 -0.36
CA PRO A 26 -17.50 10.32 -0.28
C PRO A 26 -17.51 11.50 0.71
N ASP A 27 -16.53 11.59 1.62
CA ASP A 27 -16.43 12.67 2.60
C ASP A 27 -15.83 13.94 1.96
N PRO A 28 -16.60 15.03 1.83
CA PRO A 28 -16.14 16.25 1.17
C PRO A 28 -15.05 16.99 1.95
N ASP A 29 -15.04 16.91 3.29
CA ASP A 29 -14.04 17.59 4.11
C ASP A 29 -12.70 16.85 4.03
N TYR A 30 -12.73 15.52 4.00
CA TYR A 30 -11.55 14.70 3.75
C TYR A 30 -10.96 14.97 2.36
N GLU A 31 -11.78 14.96 1.30
CA GLU A 31 -11.28 15.19 -0.06
C GLU A 31 -10.68 16.59 -0.27
N ARG A 32 -11.19 17.61 0.45
CA ARG A 32 -10.63 18.98 0.38
C ARG A 32 -9.21 19.08 0.94
N GLN A 33 -8.90 18.30 1.98
CA GLN A 33 -7.59 18.30 2.63
C GLN A 33 -6.62 17.30 1.98
N ARG A 34 -7.15 16.44 1.11
CA ARG A 34 -6.40 15.35 0.52
C ARG A 34 -5.36 15.85 -0.45
N THR A 35 -4.14 15.32 -0.32
CA THR A 35 -3.05 15.57 -1.26
C THR A 35 -2.90 14.38 -2.20
N ARG A 36 -2.99 14.63 -3.51
CA ARG A 36 -2.75 13.60 -4.53
C ARG A 36 -1.28 13.21 -4.53
N ILE A 37 -1.02 11.91 -4.57
CA ILE A 37 0.35 11.38 -4.70
C ILE A 37 0.71 11.42 -6.19
N VAL A 38 1.81 12.08 -6.55
CA VAL A 38 2.32 12.08 -7.93
C VAL A 38 3.41 11.02 -8.05
N PHE A 39 3.31 10.18 -9.09
CA PHE A 39 4.31 9.16 -9.39
C PHE A 39 5.23 9.63 -10.52
N ASP A 40 6.53 9.69 -10.25
CA ASP A 40 7.54 10.29 -11.14
C ASP A 40 8.29 9.28 -12.04
N LYS A 41 7.81 8.03 -12.10
CA LYS A 41 8.45 6.84 -12.70
C LYS A 41 9.51 6.19 -11.81
N LEU A 42 9.60 4.86 -11.95
CA LEU A 42 10.67 4.07 -11.35
C LEU A 42 11.80 3.91 -12.37
N VAL A 43 13.02 4.04 -11.89
CA VAL A 43 14.21 3.67 -12.65
C VAL A 43 14.17 2.15 -12.77
N GLN A 44 13.85 1.64 -13.97
CA GLN A 44 13.94 0.22 -14.24
C GLN A 44 15.40 -0.12 -14.54
N THR A 45 15.94 -1.06 -13.77
CA THR A 45 17.26 -1.64 -14.03
C THR A 45 17.11 -2.93 -14.81
N GLU A 46 18.18 -3.39 -15.46
CA GLU A 46 18.22 -4.69 -16.17
C GLU A 46 17.93 -5.89 -15.24
N THR A 47 18.06 -5.68 -13.93
CA THR A 47 17.86 -6.68 -12.87
C THR A 47 16.47 -6.67 -12.25
N SER A 48 15.63 -5.70 -12.63
CA SER A 48 14.25 -5.57 -12.15
C SER A 48 13.42 -6.78 -12.61
N LYS A 49 12.84 -7.52 -11.66
CA LYS A 49 12.02 -8.71 -11.94
C LYS A 49 10.82 -8.75 -11.01
N LEU A 50 9.79 -9.51 -11.39
CA LEU A 50 8.67 -9.80 -10.49
C LEU A 50 9.16 -10.77 -9.41
N ARG A 51 9.06 -10.38 -8.14
CA ARG A 51 9.53 -11.16 -6.99
C ARG A 51 8.47 -11.21 -5.90
N GLU A 52 8.41 -12.33 -5.20
CA GLU A 52 7.55 -12.50 -4.03
C GLU A 52 8.20 -11.85 -2.81
N LEU A 53 7.52 -10.90 -2.17
CA LEU A 53 8.02 -10.22 -0.98
C LEU A 53 7.49 -10.85 0.31
N VAL A 54 6.20 -11.19 0.29
CA VAL A 54 5.47 -11.92 1.33
C VAL A 54 4.59 -12.97 0.64
N PRO A 55 4.19 -14.05 1.35
CA PRO A 55 3.42 -15.14 0.76
C PRO A 55 2.18 -14.62 0.01
N GLY A 56 2.14 -14.85 -1.32
CA GLY A 56 1.03 -14.40 -2.16
C GLY A 56 1.07 -12.94 -2.59
N HIS A 57 2.14 -12.19 -2.31
CA HIS A 57 2.29 -10.79 -2.74
C HIS A 57 3.59 -10.58 -3.55
N TYR A 58 3.41 -10.28 -4.83
CA TYR A 58 4.48 -10.09 -5.81
C TYR A 58 4.60 -8.63 -6.23
N VAL A 59 5.82 -8.10 -6.21
CA VAL A 59 6.17 -6.74 -6.62
C VAL A 59 7.28 -6.78 -7.66
N TYR A 60 7.20 -5.88 -8.64
CA TYR A 60 8.26 -5.70 -9.62
C TYR A 60 9.33 -4.78 -9.03
N CYS A 61 10.47 -5.35 -8.63
CA CYS A 61 11.55 -4.60 -7.99
C CYS A 61 12.92 -5.24 -8.24
N ASP A 62 13.97 -4.48 -7.96
CA ASP A 62 15.33 -4.99 -7.94
C ASP A 62 15.58 -5.86 -6.69
N ALA A 63 16.60 -6.72 -6.73
CA ALA A 63 17.01 -7.53 -5.59
C ALA A 63 17.44 -6.68 -4.38
N ASN A 64 18.04 -5.52 -4.60
CA ASN A 64 18.50 -4.63 -3.52
C ASN A 64 17.34 -3.95 -2.79
N GLU A 65 16.18 -3.80 -3.43
CA GLU A 65 15.02 -3.12 -2.88
C GLU A 65 14.13 -4.03 -2.01
N ILE A 66 14.28 -5.35 -2.13
CA ILE A 66 13.45 -6.35 -1.43
C ILE A 66 13.39 -6.05 0.08
N SER A 67 14.55 -5.83 0.71
CA SER A 67 14.66 -5.58 2.15
C SER A 67 13.97 -4.30 2.59
N ALA A 68 13.92 -3.29 1.71
CA ALA A 68 13.22 -2.05 1.98
C ALA A 68 11.70 -2.26 1.91
N TYR A 69 11.21 -2.97 0.89
CA TYR A 69 9.79 -3.29 0.78
C TYR A 69 9.29 -4.20 1.90
N GLN A 70 10.08 -5.18 2.35
CA GLN A 70 9.72 -6.03 3.49
C GLN A 70 9.59 -5.24 4.80
N ARG A 71 10.52 -4.31 5.07
CA ARG A 71 10.41 -3.41 6.23
C ARG A 71 9.17 -2.53 6.15
N LYS A 72 8.88 -1.99 4.96
CA LYS A 72 7.67 -1.20 4.71
C LYS A 72 6.40 -2.01 4.95
N TYR A 73 6.39 -3.30 4.58
CA TYR A 73 5.26 -4.19 4.86
C TYR A 73 5.05 -4.35 6.37
N GLN A 74 6.12 -4.61 7.13
CA GLN A 74 6.06 -4.75 8.58
C GLN A 74 5.56 -3.47 9.27
N SER A 75 6.04 -2.29 8.84
CA SER A 75 5.58 -1.01 9.42
C SER A 75 4.11 -0.72 9.11
N LEU A 76 3.63 -1.11 7.93
CA LEU A 76 2.21 -0.90 7.57
C LEU A 76 1.29 -1.86 8.33
N GLN A 77 1.74 -3.07 8.64
CA GLN A 77 0.95 -4.02 9.41
C GLN A 77 0.68 -3.54 10.84
N SER A 78 1.65 -2.90 11.50
CA SER A 78 1.49 -2.40 12.88
C SER A 78 0.45 -1.29 13.02
N ASP A 79 0.27 -0.47 11.99
CA ASP A 79 -0.67 0.65 12.02
C ASP A 79 -2.14 0.19 11.85
N SER A 80 -2.35 -1.00 11.29
CA SER A 80 -3.69 -1.48 10.90
C SER A 80 -4.43 -2.26 11.99
N THR A 81 -3.81 -2.47 13.14
CA THR A 81 -4.42 -3.13 14.31
C THR A 81 -5.43 -2.25 15.07
N ASP A 82 -5.51 -0.96 14.77
CA ASP A 82 -6.36 0.00 15.52
C ASP A 82 -7.79 0.16 14.97
N ASP A 83 -8.05 -0.14 13.69
CA ASP A 83 -9.37 0.13 13.08
C ASP A 83 -10.45 -0.91 13.45
N ASP A 84 -10.08 -2.11 13.88
CA ASP A 84 -11.04 -3.13 14.33
C ASP A 84 -11.63 -2.83 15.73
N TYR A 85 -11.12 -1.82 16.45
CA TYR A 85 -11.58 -1.47 17.80
C TYR A 85 -12.78 -0.51 17.83
N ARG A 86 -13.07 0.21 16.75
CA ARG A 86 -14.11 1.27 16.75
C ARG A 86 -15.55 0.75 16.62
N HIS A 87 -15.75 -0.52 16.27
CA HIS A 87 -17.07 -1.11 16.07
C HIS A 87 -17.70 -1.78 17.31
N LYS A 88 -17.00 -1.90 18.45
CA LYS A 88 -17.53 -2.58 19.65
C LYS A 88 -18.22 -1.69 20.68
N SER A 89 -18.24 -0.37 20.53
CA SER A 89 -18.76 0.53 21.59
C SER A 89 -20.18 1.08 21.37
N ARG A 90 -21.06 0.36 20.65
CA ARG A 90 -22.46 0.77 20.41
C ARG A 90 -23.54 -0.25 20.78
N GLN A 91 -23.19 -1.27 21.57
CA GLN A 91 -24.18 -2.14 22.24
C GLN A 91 -23.86 -2.18 23.74
N ASN A 92 -24.39 -1.20 24.47
CA ASN A 92 -24.75 -1.32 25.87
C ASN A 92 -25.85 -0.32 26.19
#